data_AF-A0A2W4PQ64-F1
#
_entry.id   AF-A0A2W4PQ64-F1
#
_cell.length_a   1.000
_cell.length_b   1.000
_cell.length_c   1.000
_cell.angle_alpha   90.00
_cell.angle_beta   90.00
_cell.angle_gamma   90.00
#
_symmetry.space_group_name_H-M   'P 1'
#
loop_
_entity.id
_entity.type
_entity.pdbx_description
1 polymer ?
#
loop_
_entity_poly.entity_id
_entity_poly.type
_entity_poly.pdbx_seq_one_letter_code
_entity_poly.pdbx_strand_id
1 'polypeptide(L)'
;SIAGEGSAGITYRPSWSDQPFETLSAGEYADRLAEALERAHREDHERRVTTVGPHRDEPGFSLDGADARTRASQGEQRTMALAVKLASHRAVAEVVSEQPVLLLDDVFSELDPGRAAELARSLPEGTQTLITSAWPEDVPVRGRVWQVGDGRVE
;
A
#
# COMPACT_ATOMS: atom_id res chain seq x y z
N SER A 1 -11.21 -11.91 0.86
CA SER A 1 -10.42 -10.67 0.67
C SER A 1 -10.23 -10.10 2.05
N ILE A 2 -9.01 -9.82 2.50
CA ILE A 2 -8.75 -9.38 3.89
C ILE A 2 -9.69 -8.21 4.27
N ALA A 3 -10.06 -7.37 3.30
CA ALA A 3 -11.00 -6.24 3.42
C ALA A 3 -12.48 -6.59 3.63
N GLY A 4 -12.88 -7.87 3.69
CA GLY A 4 -14.28 -8.32 3.76
C GLY A 4 -14.89 -8.65 2.39
N GLU A 5 -16.22 -8.70 2.31
CA GLU A 5 -17.00 -9.04 1.10
C GLU A 5 -17.07 -7.92 0.03
N GLY A 6 -16.33 -6.82 0.23
CA GLY A 6 -16.31 -5.67 -0.68
C GLY A 6 -15.25 -5.74 -1.79
N SER A 7 -15.44 -4.89 -2.79
CA SER A 7 -14.46 -4.64 -3.85
C SER A 7 -13.49 -3.53 -3.45
N ALA A 8 -12.19 -3.79 -3.55
CA ALA A 8 -11.14 -2.79 -3.36
C ALA A 8 -10.57 -2.36 -4.71
N GLY A 9 -10.31 -1.07 -4.86
CA GLY A 9 -9.74 -0.49 -6.07
C GLY A 9 -8.61 0.48 -5.76
N ILE A 10 -7.62 0.53 -6.65
CA ILE A 10 -6.59 1.55 -6.69
C ILE A 10 -6.73 2.30 -8.01
N THR A 11 -6.64 3.62 -7.97
CA THR A 11 -6.66 4.48 -9.15
C THR A 11 -5.48 5.43 -9.10
N TYR A 12 -4.85 5.66 -10.23
CA TYR A 12 -3.82 6.67 -10.36
C TYR A 12 -4.25 7.69 -11.42
N ARG A 13 -4.29 8.95 -11.01
CA ARG A 13 -4.63 10.08 -11.88
C ARG A 13 -3.52 11.12 -11.73
N PRO A 14 -2.71 11.36 -12.77
CA PRO A 14 -1.70 12.40 -12.71
C PRO A 14 -2.37 13.76 -12.52
N SER A 15 -1.96 14.54 -11.52
CA SER A 15 -2.54 15.86 -11.23
C SER A 15 -2.35 16.88 -12.36
N TRP A 16 -1.37 16.59 -13.22
CA TRP A 16 -0.95 17.40 -14.37
C TRP A 16 -1.54 16.91 -15.70
N SER A 17 -2.43 15.89 -15.67
CA SER A 17 -3.13 15.36 -16.84
C SER A 17 -4.65 15.36 -16.62
N ASP A 18 -5.42 15.73 -17.65
CA ASP A 18 -6.87 15.53 -17.68
C ASP A 18 -7.26 14.11 -18.12
N GLN A 19 -6.31 13.35 -18.66
CA GLN A 19 -6.48 11.95 -19.05
C GLN A 19 -6.02 10.99 -17.94
N PRO A 20 -6.69 9.84 -17.76
CA PRO A 20 -6.24 8.77 -16.87
C PRO A 20 -4.85 8.24 -17.24
N PHE A 21 -4.16 7.61 -16.30
CA PHE A 21 -2.90 6.92 -16.57
C PHE A 21 -3.10 5.73 -17.54
N GLU A 22 -2.07 5.37 -18.29
CA GLU A 22 -2.06 4.31 -19.35
C GLU A 22 -2.94 4.57 -20.59
N THR A 23 -3.51 5.76 -20.75
CA THR A 23 -4.31 6.12 -21.94
C THR A 23 -3.51 6.78 -23.05
N LEU A 24 -2.32 7.29 -22.72
CA LEU A 24 -1.45 8.02 -23.64
C LEU A 24 -0.09 7.33 -23.79
N SER A 25 0.62 7.65 -24.86
CA SER A 25 2.03 7.29 -25.00
C SER A 25 2.91 8.06 -24.02
N ALA A 26 4.12 7.55 -23.77
CA ALA A 26 5.10 8.22 -22.93
C ALA A 26 5.46 9.64 -23.43
N GLY A 27 5.48 9.85 -24.76
CA GLY A 27 5.72 11.17 -25.36
C GLY A 27 4.61 12.16 -25.05
N GLU A 28 3.35 11.75 -25.22
CA GLU A 28 2.18 12.60 -24.90
C GLU A 28 2.10 12.94 -23.41
N TYR A 29 2.48 12.02 -22.52
CA TYR A 29 2.61 12.34 -21.10
C TYR A 29 3.74 13.34 -20.84
N ALA A 30 4.89 13.21 -21.51
CA ALA A 30 5.99 14.17 -21.37
C ALA A 30 5.58 15.58 -21.81
N ASP A 31 4.86 15.70 -22.93
CA ASP A 31 4.37 16.98 -23.44
C ASP A 31 3.40 17.64 -22.45
N ARG A 32 2.44 16.88 -21.92
CA ARG A 32 1.49 17.37 -20.91
C ARG A 32 2.15 17.80 -19.61
N LEU A 33 3.15 17.05 -19.14
CA LEU A 33 3.91 17.43 -17.96
C LEU A 33 4.69 18.72 -18.21
N ALA A 34 5.31 18.87 -19.38
CA ALA A 34 6.02 20.09 -19.77
C ALA A 34 5.08 21.31 -19.79
N GLU A 35 3.91 21.18 -20.39
CA GLU A 35 2.89 22.24 -20.37
C GLU A 35 2.43 22.60 -18.95
N ALA A 36 2.29 21.60 -18.07
CA ALA A 36 1.88 21.82 -16.70
C ALA A 36 2.96 22.52 -15.87
N LEU A 37 4.23 22.17 -16.07
CA LEU A 37 5.38 22.84 -15.46
C LEU A 37 5.50 24.29 -15.94
N GLU A 38 5.32 24.56 -17.23
CA GLU A 38 5.36 25.93 -17.78
C GLU A 38 4.25 26.80 -17.16
N ARG A 39 3.04 26.26 -17.00
CA ARG A 39 1.93 26.98 -16.34
C ARG A 39 2.22 27.29 -14.87
N ALA A 40 2.89 26.39 -14.16
CA ALA A 40 3.23 26.55 -12.74
C ALA A 40 4.51 27.36 -12.49
N HIS A 41 5.33 27.60 -13.51
CA HIS A 41 6.69 28.13 -13.38
C HIS A 41 6.81 29.38 -12.48
N ARG A 42 5.91 30.36 -12.63
CA ARG A 42 5.92 31.58 -11.81
C ARG A 42 5.62 31.29 -10.33
N GLU A 43 4.61 30.47 -10.06
CA GLU A 43 4.25 30.08 -8.69
C GLU A 43 5.35 29.23 -8.05
N ASP A 44 5.93 28.29 -8.81
CA ASP A 44 7.05 27.45 -8.38
C ASP A 44 8.28 28.29 -8.03
N HIS A 45 8.56 29.33 -8.82
CA HIS A 45 9.67 30.26 -8.56
C HIS A 45 9.44 31.08 -7.27
N GLU A 46 8.22 31.55 -7.03
CA GLU A 46 7.85 32.25 -5.79
C GLU A 46 7.97 31.34 -4.57
N ARG A 47 7.51 30.09 -4.69
CA ARG A 47 7.51 29.09 -3.60
C ARG A 47 8.85 28.36 -3.44
N ARG A 48 9.77 28.51 -4.40
CA ARG A 48 11.07 27.82 -4.49
C ARG A 48 10.94 26.28 -4.42
N VAL A 49 9.87 25.74 -4.98
CA VAL A 49 9.61 24.30 -5.03
C VAL A 49 8.76 23.98 -6.24
N THR A 50 9.02 22.85 -6.89
CA THR A 50 8.17 22.36 -7.98
C THR A 50 6.83 21.87 -7.41
N THR A 51 5.73 22.51 -7.80
CA THR A 51 4.37 22.20 -7.30
C THR A 51 3.59 21.25 -8.21
N VAL A 52 4.15 20.88 -9.36
CA VAL A 52 3.50 20.01 -10.36
C VAL A 52 4.42 18.86 -10.76
N GLY A 53 3.89 17.65 -10.79
CA GLY A 53 4.58 16.45 -11.27
C GLY A 53 4.24 15.20 -10.44
N PRO A 54 4.77 14.03 -10.83
CA PRO A 54 4.46 12.75 -10.17
C PRO A 54 4.73 12.73 -8.67
N HIS A 55 5.68 13.52 -8.18
CA HIS A 55 5.98 13.67 -6.75
C HIS A 55 4.88 14.34 -5.93
N ARG A 56 3.87 14.93 -6.59
CA ARG A 56 2.68 15.55 -5.97
C ARG A 56 1.42 14.73 -6.17
N ASP A 57 1.49 13.67 -6.95
CA ASP A 57 0.33 12.84 -7.26
C ASP A 57 0.03 11.91 -6.07
N GLU A 58 -1.25 11.76 -5.75
CA GLU A 58 -1.71 10.83 -4.72
C GLU A 58 -2.55 9.73 -5.38
N PRO A 59 -2.21 8.43 -5.22
CA PRO A 59 -3.08 7.36 -5.66
C PRO A 59 -4.38 7.36 -4.85
N GLY A 60 -5.50 7.18 -5.55
CA GLY A 60 -6.82 7.04 -4.96
C GLY A 60 -7.09 5.59 -4.56
N PHE A 61 -7.75 5.40 -3.43
CA PHE A 61 -8.18 4.08 -2.95
C PHE A 61 -9.69 4.07 -2.76
N SER A 62 -10.35 3.02 -3.23
CA SER A 62 -11.79 2.87 -3.11
C SER A 62 -12.18 1.53 -2.48
N LEU A 63 -13.19 1.54 -1.63
CA LEU A 63 -13.91 0.36 -1.14
C LEU A 63 -15.36 0.47 -1.58
N ASP A 64 -15.84 -0.53 -2.31
CA ASP A 64 -17.20 -0.58 -2.87
C ASP A 64 -17.58 0.68 -3.67
N GLY A 65 -16.60 1.19 -4.43
CA GLY A 65 -16.74 2.39 -5.24
C GLY A 65 -16.76 3.71 -4.47
N ALA A 66 -16.66 3.68 -3.13
CA ALA A 66 -16.52 4.88 -2.31
C ALA A 66 -15.06 5.17 -1.97
N ASP A 67 -14.70 6.44 -1.87
CA ASP A 67 -13.37 6.86 -1.42
C ASP A 67 -13.08 6.34 0.00
N ALA A 68 -12.10 5.46 0.09
CA ALA A 68 -11.76 4.79 1.33
C ALA A 68 -11.10 5.74 2.34
N ARG A 69 -10.47 6.84 1.91
CA ARG A 69 -9.85 7.80 2.82
C ARG A 69 -10.89 8.54 3.66
N THR A 70 -12.06 8.80 3.07
CA THR A 70 -13.13 9.60 3.72
C THR A 70 -14.27 8.76 4.26
N ARG A 71 -14.51 7.56 3.71
CA ARG A 71 -15.69 6.75 4.08
C ARG A 71 -15.40 5.43 4.76
N ALA A 72 -14.19 4.90 4.66
CA ALA A 72 -13.86 3.64 5.32
C ALA A 72 -13.64 3.85 6.82
N SER A 73 -14.09 2.90 7.62
CA SER A 73 -13.74 2.80 9.04
C SER A 73 -12.23 2.60 9.21
N GLN A 74 -11.71 2.89 10.40
CA GLN A 74 -10.28 2.66 10.69
C GLN A 74 -9.86 1.20 10.44
N GLY A 75 -10.70 0.23 10.80
CA GLY A 75 -10.42 -1.19 10.56
C GLY A 75 -10.31 -1.51 9.08
N GLU A 76 -11.20 -0.97 8.25
CA GLU A 76 -11.16 -1.13 6.79
C GLU A 76 -9.94 -0.45 6.16
N GLN A 77 -9.57 0.74 6.62
CA GLN A 77 -8.36 1.42 6.13
C GLN A 77 -7.08 0.62 6.42
N ARG A 78 -6.94 0.11 7.66
CA ARG A 78 -5.80 -0.76 8.03
C ARG A 78 -5.74 -1.99 7.15
N THR A 79 -6.90 -2.61 6.96
CA THR A 79 -7.02 -3.83 6.18
C THR A 79 -6.69 -3.60 4.70
N MET A 80 -7.12 -2.47 4.15
CA MET A 80 -6.77 -2.07 2.80
C MET A 80 -5.27 -1.78 2.66
N ALA A 81 -4.66 -1.09 3.62
CA ALA A 81 -3.21 -0.85 3.63
C ALA A 81 -2.42 -2.17 3.64
N LEU A 82 -2.87 -3.13 4.44
CA LEU A 82 -2.29 -4.48 4.49
C LEU A 82 -2.48 -5.23 3.16
N ALA A 83 -3.67 -5.15 2.55
CA ALA A 83 -3.91 -5.72 1.23
C ALA A 83 -2.99 -5.13 0.16
N VAL A 84 -2.75 -3.81 0.18
CA VAL A 84 -1.79 -3.13 -0.70
C VAL A 84 -0.38 -3.65 -0.47
N LYS A 85 0.07 -3.79 0.79
CA LYS A 85 1.41 -4.36 1.09
C LYS A 85 1.58 -5.76 0.52
N LEU A 86 0.57 -6.63 0.67
CA LEU A 86 0.62 -7.99 0.12
C LEU A 86 0.57 -8.01 -1.40
N ALA A 87 -0.20 -7.12 -2.03
CA ALA A 87 -0.20 -6.95 -3.48
C ALA A 87 1.17 -6.47 -3.98
N SER A 88 1.79 -5.51 -3.30
CA SER A 88 3.16 -5.06 -3.60
C SER A 88 4.20 -6.17 -3.44
N HIS A 89 4.09 -7.00 -2.39
CA HIS A 89 4.96 -8.17 -2.21
C HIS A 89 4.89 -9.11 -3.42
N ARG A 90 3.68 -9.44 -3.89
CA ARG A 90 3.47 -10.28 -5.07
C ARG A 90 4.04 -9.65 -6.34
N ALA A 91 3.78 -8.36 -6.56
CA ALA A 91 4.30 -7.63 -7.71
C ALA A 91 5.83 -7.61 -7.73
N VAL A 92 6.47 -7.40 -6.57
CA VAL A 92 7.93 -7.46 -6.45
C VAL A 92 8.42 -8.87 -6.76
N ALA A 93 7.78 -9.89 -6.20
CA ALA A 93 8.17 -11.28 -6.42
C ALA A 93 8.13 -11.68 -7.90
N GLU A 94 7.14 -11.19 -8.65
CA GLU A 94 7.05 -11.38 -10.10
C GLU A 94 8.19 -10.69 -10.85
N VAL A 95 8.50 -9.43 -10.52
CA VAL A 95 9.55 -8.65 -11.18
C VAL A 95 10.94 -9.23 -10.94
N VAL A 96 11.23 -9.67 -9.71
CA VAL A 96 12.55 -10.18 -9.33
C VAL A 96 12.68 -11.69 -9.49
N SER A 97 11.58 -12.40 -9.78
CA SER A 97 11.51 -13.86 -9.89
C SER A 97 11.97 -14.62 -8.64
N GLU A 98 11.87 -14.00 -7.46
CA GLU A 98 12.21 -14.59 -6.15
C GLU A 98 11.17 -14.16 -5.11
N GLN A 99 11.02 -14.93 -4.02
CA GLN A 99 10.09 -14.59 -2.94
C GLN A 99 10.80 -13.70 -1.91
N PRO A 100 10.48 -12.39 -1.82
CA PRO A 100 11.10 -11.53 -0.82
C PRO A 100 10.59 -11.90 0.58
N VAL A 101 11.46 -11.74 1.59
CA VAL A 101 11.08 -11.91 3.00
C VAL A 101 9.98 -10.91 3.35
N LEU A 102 8.91 -11.37 3.97
CA LEU A 102 7.80 -10.53 4.41
C LEU A 102 8.00 -10.18 5.89
N LEU A 103 8.00 -8.88 6.21
CA LEU A 103 8.09 -8.36 7.58
C LEU A 103 6.74 -7.75 7.97
N LEU A 104 6.14 -8.26 9.04
CA LEU A 104 4.88 -7.76 9.60
C LEU A 104 5.14 -7.26 11.02
N ASP A 105 5.13 -5.93 11.18
CA ASP A 105 5.41 -5.29 12.46
C ASP A 105 4.11 -5.02 13.22
N ASP A 106 3.85 -5.80 14.27
CA ASP A 106 2.68 -5.74 15.17
C ASP A 106 1.32 -5.59 14.48
N VAL A 107 1.19 -6.09 13.25
CA VAL A 107 -0.02 -5.87 12.43
C VAL A 107 -1.25 -6.60 12.96
N PHE A 108 -1.06 -7.66 13.74
CA PHE A 108 -2.15 -8.51 14.23
C PHE A 108 -2.85 -7.91 15.46
N SER A 109 -2.14 -7.16 16.31
CA SER A 109 -2.72 -6.51 17.51
C SER A 109 -3.76 -5.43 17.15
N GLU A 110 -3.72 -4.91 15.92
CA GLU A 110 -4.64 -3.89 15.41
C GLU A 110 -5.91 -4.46 14.76
N LEU A 111 -6.02 -5.80 14.65
CA LEU A 111 -7.09 -6.49 13.94
C LEU A 111 -8.02 -7.23 14.89
N ASP A 112 -9.31 -7.25 14.57
CA ASP A 112 -10.23 -8.18 15.22
C ASP A 112 -9.91 -9.64 14.81
N PRO A 113 -10.36 -10.64 15.60
CA PRO A 113 -10.01 -12.05 15.36
C PRO A 113 -10.38 -12.57 13.97
N GLY A 114 -11.47 -12.08 13.38
CA GLY A 114 -11.90 -12.48 12.04
C GLY A 114 -10.92 -12.00 10.97
N ARG A 115 -10.54 -10.72 11.04
CA ARG A 115 -9.55 -10.13 10.12
C ARG A 115 -8.14 -10.69 10.31
N ALA A 116 -7.71 -10.94 11.55
CA ALA A 116 -6.43 -11.58 11.84
C ALA A 116 -6.35 -12.97 11.18
N ALA A 117 -7.41 -13.77 11.28
CA ALA A 117 -7.51 -15.08 10.63
C ALA A 117 -7.53 -14.97 9.08
N GLU A 118 -8.11 -13.91 8.52
CA GLU A 118 -8.10 -13.69 7.09
C GLU A 118 -6.74 -13.22 6.56
N LEU A 119 -6.04 -12.35 7.29
CA LEU A 119 -4.66 -11.99 6.99
C LEU A 119 -3.78 -13.24 6.98
N ALA A 120 -3.84 -14.05 8.05
CA ALA A 120 -3.06 -15.29 8.14
C ALA A 120 -3.29 -16.23 6.95
N ARG A 121 -4.54 -16.37 6.48
CA ARG A 121 -4.89 -17.15 5.29
C ARG A 121 -4.43 -16.52 3.97
N SER A 122 -4.20 -15.22 3.95
CA SER A 122 -3.82 -14.45 2.75
C SER A 122 -2.31 -14.28 2.59
N LEU A 123 -1.52 -14.70 3.58
CA LEU A 123 -0.07 -14.69 3.50
C LEU A 123 0.41 -15.53 2.30
N PRO A 124 1.37 -15.06 1.50
CA PRO A 124 1.82 -15.78 0.33
C PRO A 124 2.50 -17.10 0.70
N GLU A 125 2.10 -18.20 0.05
CA GLU A 125 2.73 -19.51 0.25
C GLU A 125 4.22 -19.46 -0.14
N GLY A 126 5.05 -20.24 0.57
CA GLY A 126 6.49 -20.32 0.30
C GLY A 126 7.30 -19.07 0.68
N THR A 127 6.66 -18.02 1.20
CA THR A 127 7.34 -16.81 1.67
C THR A 127 7.80 -16.96 3.10
N GLN A 128 9.10 -16.72 3.35
CA GLN A 128 9.59 -16.55 4.70
C GLN A 128 9.00 -15.26 5.29
N THR A 129 8.21 -15.40 6.37
CA THR A 129 7.54 -14.28 7.03
C THR A 129 8.05 -14.13 8.46
N LEU A 130 8.48 -12.92 8.82
CA LEU A 130 8.80 -12.53 10.20
C LEU A 130 7.68 -11.63 10.73
N ILE A 131 7.19 -11.95 11.91
CA ILE A 131 6.07 -11.27 12.55
C ILE A 131 6.54 -10.84 13.94
N THR A 132 6.34 -9.58 14.29
CA THR A 132 6.48 -9.09 15.67
C THR A 132 5.09 -8.99 16.28
N SER A 133 4.98 -9.27 17.57
CA SER A 133 3.79 -9.00 18.36
C SER A 133 4.15 -8.96 19.84
N ALA A 134 3.43 -8.13 20.61
CA ALA A 134 3.50 -8.14 22.07
C ALA A 134 2.83 -9.38 22.69
N TRP A 135 1.86 -9.98 21.99
CA TRP A 135 1.02 -11.07 22.49
C TRP A 135 0.98 -12.20 21.46
N PRO A 136 1.68 -13.33 21.69
CA PRO A 136 1.71 -14.46 20.75
C PRO A 136 0.31 -14.99 20.37
N GLU A 137 -0.66 -14.88 21.27
CA GLU A 137 -2.05 -15.30 21.07
C GLU A 137 -2.80 -14.50 19.99
N ASP A 138 -2.38 -13.27 19.68
CA ASP A 138 -2.99 -12.43 18.64
C ASP A 138 -2.61 -12.90 17.23
N VAL A 139 -1.63 -13.79 17.11
CA VAL A 139 -1.03 -14.20 15.84
C VAL A 139 -1.54 -15.59 15.44
N PRO A 140 -2.58 -15.70 14.58
CA PRO A 140 -3.17 -16.98 14.18
C PRO A 140 -2.37 -17.69 13.08
N VAL A 141 -1.04 -17.70 13.18
CA VAL A 141 -0.15 -18.47 12.29
C VAL A 141 0.72 -19.43 13.09
N ARG A 142 1.14 -20.53 12.45
CA ARG A 142 2.10 -21.47 13.04
C ARG A 142 3.50 -21.11 12.58
N GLY A 143 4.46 -21.17 13.50
CA GLY A 143 5.86 -20.88 13.20
C GLY A 143 6.75 -21.10 14.39
N ARG A 144 8.03 -20.77 14.22
CA ARG A 144 8.96 -20.65 15.34
C ARG A 144 8.70 -19.32 16.04
N VAL A 145 8.55 -19.36 17.35
CA VAL A 145 8.38 -18.18 18.19
C VAL A 145 9.69 -17.95 18.92
N TRP A 146 10.16 -16.71 18.89
CA TRP A 146 11.31 -16.25 19.66
C TRP A 146 10.84 -15.18 20.63
N GLN A 147 11.38 -15.19 21.84
CA GLN A 147 11.15 -14.15 22.82
C GLN A 147 12.21 -13.07 22.64
N VAL A 148 11.79 -11.81 22.58
CA VAL A 148 12.70 -10.67 22.43
C VAL A 148 12.58 -9.78 23.65
N GLY A 149 13.67 -9.61 24.38
CA GLY A 149 13.73 -8.84 25.62
C GLY A 149 15.15 -8.41 25.92
N ASP A 150 15.33 -7.23 26.54
CA ASP A 150 16.64 -6.69 26.94
C ASP A 150 17.69 -6.67 25.80
N GLY A 151 17.24 -6.42 24.56
CA GLY A 151 18.10 -6.41 23.37
C GLY A 151 18.60 -7.78 22.91
N ARG A 152 17.99 -8.87 23.39
CA ARG A 152 18.34 -10.26 23.07
C ARG A 152 17.15 -11.00 22.44
N VAL A 153 17.46 -12.04 21.68
CA VAL A 153 16.50 -12.96 21.07
C VAL A 153 16.76 -14.35 21.66
N GLU A 154 15.76 -14.91 22.33
CA GLU A 154 15.78 -16.23 22.96
C GLU A 154 14.82 -17.20 22.25
#